data_AF-A0A1F6HRA6-F1
#
_entry.id   AF-A0A1F6HRA6-F1
#
_cell.length_a   1.000
_cell.length_b   1.000
_cell.length_c   1.000
_cell.angle_alpha   90.00
_cell.angle_beta   90.00
_cell.angle_gamma   90.00
#
_symmetry.space_group_name_H-M   'P 1'
#
loop_
_entity.id
_entity.type
_entity.pdbx_description
1 polymer ?
#
loop_
_entity_poly.entity_id
_entity_poly.type
_entity_poly.pdbx_seq_one_letter_code
_entity_poly.pdbx_strand_id
1 'polypeptide(L)'
;MIDSARFFTILVEASSFVAAFAAIAAAGIMYQVTKKFGSGILASGFKSISGGVLFLALGIIIDALTSYFLLSYNNIYSVLIFLIKGICFVTGTYIIVIGSKKTADRLENLTK
;
A
#
# COMPACT_ATOMS: atom_id res chain seq x y z
N MET A 1 -7.20 -1.82 36.39
CA MET A 1 -7.68 -1.31 35.09
C MET A 1 -6.66 -1.71 34.04
N ILE A 2 -7.07 -2.43 33.00
CA ILE A 2 -6.21 -2.62 31.82
C ILE A 2 -5.93 -1.23 31.27
N ASP A 3 -4.67 -0.94 31.00
CA ASP A 3 -4.26 0.29 30.33
C ASP A 3 -4.73 0.21 28.86
N SER A 4 -5.98 0.60 28.64
CA SER A 4 -6.67 0.47 27.35
C SER A 4 -5.90 1.19 26.24
N ALA A 5 -5.24 2.31 26.55
CA ALA A 5 -4.40 3.04 25.59
C ALA A 5 -3.25 2.17 25.09
N ARG A 6 -2.51 1.54 26.01
CA ARG A 6 -1.40 0.64 25.65
C ARG A 6 -1.87 -0.59 24.87
N PHE A 7 -3.04 -1.12 25.20
CA PHE A 7 -3.65 -2.22 24.45
C PHE A 7 -3.98 -1.83 22.99
N PHE A 8 -4.58 -0.65 22.77
CA PHE A 8 -4.87 -0.17 21.42
C PHE A 8 -3.60 0.09 20.60
N THR A 9 -2.55 0.65 21.19
CA THR A 9 -1.27 0.84 20.50
C THR A 9 -0.69 -0.49 20.00
N ILE A 10 -0.64 -1.51 20.86
CA ILE A 10 -0.12 -2.84 20.50
C ILE A 10 -0.96 -3.46 19.37
N LEU A 11 -2.28 -3.33 19.44
CA LEU A 11 -3.18 -3.89 18.43
C LEU A 11 -3.04 -3.20 17.06
N VAL A 12 -2.91 -1.87 17.06
CA VAL A 12 -2.64 -1.09 15.84
C VAL A 12 -1.28 -1.47 15.26
N GLU A 13 -0.23 -1.55 16.06
CA GLU A 13 1.11 -1.91 15.58
C GLU A 13 1.15 -3.34 15.00
N ALA A 14 0.53 -4.31 15.69
CA ALA A 14 0.48 -5.69 15.23
C ALA A 14 -0.30 -5.82 13.90
N SER A 15 -1.46 -5.18 13.79
CA SER A 15 -2.26 -5.22 12.55
C SER A 15 -1.59 -4.49 11.39
N SER A 16 -0.93 -3.36 11.66
CA SER A 16 -0.15 -2.60 10.67
C SER A 16 1.03 -3.40 10.15
N PHE A 17 1.74 -4.11 11.03
CA PHE A 17 2.86 -4.96 10.65
C PHE A 17 2.39 -6.10 9.72
N VAL A 18 1.33 -6.81 10.10
CA VAL A 18 0.76 -7.88 9.26
C VAL A 18 0.30 -7.32 7.90
N ALA A 19 -0.37 -6.16 7.90
CA ALA A 19 -0.82 -5.52 6.67
C ALA A 19 0.35 -5.12 5.75
N ALA A 20 1.45 -4.59 6.31
CA ALA A 20 2.64 -4.23 5.55
C ALA A 20 3.29 -5.46 4.88
N PHE A 21 3.47 -6.55 5.63
CA PHE A 21 4.02 -7.79 5.08
C PHE A 21 3.10 -8.41 4.03
N ALA A 22 1.79 -8.41 4.28
CA ALA A 22 0.80 -8.88 3.32
C ALA A 22 0.85 -8.06 2.02
N ALA A 23 0.96 -6.74 2.12
CA ALA A 23 1.07 -5.85 0.96
C ALA A 23 2.36 -6.09 0.16
N ILE A 24 3.50 -6.25 0.84
CA ILE A 24 4.78 -6.59 0.18
C ILE A 24 4.70 -7.95 -0.52
N ALA A 25 4.15 -8.96 0.15
CA ALA A 25 3.97 -10.29 -0.42
C ALA A 25 3.04 -10.25 -1.64
N ALA A 26 1.90 -9.54 -1.54
CA ALA A 26 0.96 -9.36 -2.65
C ALA A 26 1.62 -8.66 -3.85
N ALA A 27 2.36 -7.57 -3.61
CA ALA A 27 3.11 -6.89 -4.66
C ALA A 27 4.12 -7.82 -5.33
N GLY A 28 4.89 -8.58 -4.54
CA GLY A 28 5.86 -9.56 -5.03
C GLY A 28 5.23 -10.66 -5.87
N ILE A 29 4.10 -11.23 -5.42
CA ILE A 29 3.35 -12.25 -6.17
C ILE A 29 2.82 -11.65 -7.47
N MET A 30 2.18 -10.48 -7.45
CA MET A 30 1.66 -9.81 -8.66
C MET A 30 2.77 -9.49 -9.66
N TYR A 31 3.96 -9.12 -9.18
CA TYR A 31 5.12 -8.89 -10.02
C TYR A 31 5.65 -10.19 -10.65
N GLN A 32 5.70 -11.30 -9.90
CA GLN A 32 6.07 -12.61 -10.46
C GLN A 32 5.04 -13.13 -11.46
N VAL A 33 3.76 -12.92 -11.18
CA VAL A 33 2.66 -13.24 -12.10
C VAL A 33 2.81 -12.45 -13.40
N THR A 34 3.21 -11.17 -13.33
CA THR A 34 3.54 -10.37 -14.52
C THR A 34 4.62 -11.05 -15.39
N LYS A 35 5.67 -11.62 -14.78
CA LYS A 35 6.72 -12.35 -15.52
C LYS A 35 6.19 -13.62 -16.18
N LYS A 36 5.29 -14.36 -15.52
CA LYS A 36 4.68 -15.58 -16.10
C LYS A 36 3.76 -15.28 -17.28
N PHE A 37 3.03 -14.18 -17.23
CA PHE A 37 2.17 -13.75 -18.35
C PHE A 37 2.94 -13.10 -19.50
N GLY A 38 4.22 -12.73 -19.31
CA GLY A 38 5.17 -12.34 -20.37
C GLY A 38 4.83 -11.02 -21.07
N SER A 39 3.77 -11.00 -21.87
CA SER A 39 3.21 -9.82 -22.53
C SER A 39 1.68 -9.95 -22.60
N GLY A 40 0.96 -8.84 -22.43
CA GLY A 40 -0.51 -8.84 -22.50
C GLY A 40 -1.16 -7.81 -21.57
N ILE A 41 -2.47 -7.62 -21.75
CA ILE A 41 -3.28 -6.63 -21.02
C ILE A 41 -3.28 -6.92 -19.52
N LEU A 42 -3.35 -8.20 -19.14
CA LEU A 42 -3.31 -8.66 -17.76
C LEU A 42 -1.94 -8.43 -17.12
N ALA A 43 -0.84 -8.74 -17.80
CA ALA A 43 0.51 -8.50 -17.31
C ALA A 43 0.77 -7.00 -17.07
N SER A 44 0.33 -6.14 -18.00
CA SER A 44 0.37 -4.69 -17.84
C SER A 44 -0.43 -4.21 -16.63
N GLY A 45 -1.60 -4.80 -16.39
CA GLY A 45 -2.46 -4.50 -15.24
C GLY A 45 -1.83 -4.87 -13.92
N PHE A 46 -1.41 -6.13 -13.79
CA PHE A 46 -0.76 -6.63 -12.57
C PHE A 46 0.52 -5.87 -12.24
N LYS A 47 1.31 -5.45 -13.24
CA LYS A 47 2.49 -4.60 -13.04
C LYS A 47 2.13 -3.25 -12.43
N SER A 48 1.09 -2.59 -12.96
CA SER A 48 0.61 -1.30 -12.45
C SER A 48 0.08 -1.44 -11.02
N ILE A 49 -0.76 -2.44 -10.78
CA ILE A 49 -1.37 -2.69 -9.46
C ILE A 49 -0.28 -3.04 -8.43
N SER A 50 0.67 -3.90 -8.78
CA SER A 50 1.82 -4.26 -7.93
C SER A 50 2.60 -3.02 -7.48
N GLY A 51 2.86 -2.09 -8.40
CA GLY A 51 3.50 -0.81 -8.08
C GLY A 51 2.69 0.03 -7.09
N GLY A 52 1.37 0.13 -7.27
CA GLY A 52 0.51 0.85 -6.33
C GLY A 52 0.43 0.19 -4.96
N VAL A 53 0.43 -1.14 -4.89
CA VAL A 53 0.45 -1.90 -3.62
C VAL A 53 1.76 -1.69 -2.87
N LEU A 54 2.91 -1.55 -3.55
CA LEU A 54 4.17 -1.18 -2.89
C LEU A 54 4.12 0.22 -2.26
N PHE A 55 3.45 1.18 -2.92
CA PHE A 55 3.24 2.52 -2.34
C PHE A 55 2.35 2.46 -1.09
N LEU A 56 1.32 1.61 -1.06
CA LEU A 56 0.52 1.37 0.15
C LEU A 56 1.35 0.73 1.26
N ALA A 57 2.17 -0.27 0.94
CA ALA A 57 3.05 -0.91 1.91
C ALA A 57 4.01 0.10 2.56
N LEU A 58 4.60 1.00 1.76
CA LEU A 58 5.42 2.10 2.27
C LEU A 58 4.65 3.02 3.21
N GLY A 59 3.41 3.40 2.85
CA GLY A 59 2.55 4.22 3.70
C GLY A 59 2.27 3.58 5.07
N ILE A 60 1.98 2.27 5.09
CA ILE A 60 1.72 1.52 6.32
C ILE A 60 2.99 1.42 7.19
N ILE A 61 4.16 1.18 6.58
CA ILE A 61 5.44 1.12 7.30
C ILE A 61 5.76 2.47 7.94
N ILE A 62 5.57 3.56 7.20
CA ILE A 62 5.81 4.92 7.71
C ILE A 62 4.87 5.22 8.88
N ASP A 63 3.59 4.83 8.79
CA ASP A 63 2.61 5.03 9.86
C ASP A 63 2.99 4.24 11.13
N ALA A 64 3.40 2.98 10.98
CA ALA A 64 3.89 2.16 12.08
C ALA A 64 5.15 2.73 12.74
N LEU A 65 6.10 3.25 11.94
CA LEU A 65 7.30 3.93 12.46
C LEU A 65 6.93 5.20 13.23
N THR A 66 5.95 5.98 12.77
CA THR A 66 5.50 7.16 13.53
C THR A 66 4.85 6.82 14.86
N SER A 67 4.07 5.73 14.91
CA SER A 67 3.47 5.23 16.16
C SER A 67 4.55 4.80 17.14
N TYR A 68 5.54 4.03 16.67
CA TYR A 68 6.58 3.43 17.50
C TYR A 68 7.58 4.45 18.06
N PHE A 69 8.00 5.43 17.24
CA PHE A 69 8.98 6.44 17.66
C PHE A 69 8.38 7.56 18.53
N LEU A 70 7.07 7.53 18.82
CA LEU A 70 6.38 8.58 19.58
C LEU A 70 6.82 9.97 19.11
N LEU A 71 6.95 10.15 17.79
CA LEU A 71 7.40 11.39 17.18
C LEU A 71 6.42 12.48 17.60
N SER A 72 6.82 13.21 18.64
CA SER A 72 5.94 14.09 19.41
C SER A 72 5.18 15.02 18.47
N TYR A 73 3.87 15.13 18.68
CA TYR A 73 2.87 15.80 17.83
C TYR A 73 3.14 17.29 17.54
N ASN A 74 4.25 17.84 18.04
CA ASN A 74 4.57 19.26 18.00
C ASN A 74 5.91 19.57 17.32
N ASN A 75 6.41 18.65 16.50
CA ASN A 75 7.66 18.84 15.75
C ASN A 75 7.40 18.87 14.24
N ILE A 76 8.11 19.74 13.51
CA ILE A 76 7.96 19.93 12.05
C ILE A 76 8.09 18.60 11.28
N TYR A 77 8.90 17.69 11.82
CA TYR A 77 9.09 16.34 11.29
C TYR A 77 7.82 15.48 11.31
N SER A 78 6.96 15.63 12.32
CA SER A 78 5.69 14.88 12.41
C SER A 78 4.72 15.26 11.29
N VAL A 79 4.64 16.55 10.95
CA VAL A 79 3.79 17.09 9.87
C VAL A 79 4.32 16.63 8.50
N LEU A 80 5.64 16.67 8.30
CA LEU A 80 6.27 16.17 7.07
C LEU A 80 6.00 14.68 6.85
N ILE A 81 6.12 13.86 7.88
CA ILE A 81 5.87 12.43 7.78
C ILE A 81 4.37 12.16 7.52
N PHE A 82 3.48 12.94 8.13
CA PHE A 82 2.04 12.88 7.84
C PHE A 82 1.74 13.19 6.36
N LEU A 83 2.39 14.20 5.79
CA LEU A 83 2.25 14.51 4.36
C LEU A 83 2.78 13.38 3.48
N ILE A 84 3.96 12.83 3.78
CA ILE A 84 4.56 11.75 3.01
C ILE A 84 3.67 10.51 3.03
N LYS A 85 3.16 10.09 4.20
CA LYS A 85 2.25 8.94 4.27
C LYS A 85 0.96 9.20 3.50
N GLY A 86 0.40 10.41 3.61
CA GLY A 86 -0.79 10.81 2.86
C GLY A 86 -0.58 10.69 1.34
N ILE A 87 0.56 11.18 0.84
CA ILE A 87 0.94 11.07 -0.57
C ILE A 87 1.10 9.61 -0.99
N CYS A 88 1.74 8.77 -0.15
CA CYS A 88 1.88 7.34 -0.43
C CYS A 88 0.52 6.64 -0.56
N PHE A 89 -0.42 6.91 0.36
CA PHE A 89 -1.76 6.32 0.32
C PHE A 89 -2.57 6.79 -0.89
N VAL A 90 -2.58 8.08 -1.18
CA VAL A 90 -3.30 8.66 -2.33
C VAL A 90 -2.71 8.17 -3.65
N THR A 91 -1.39 8.22 -3.80
CA THR A 91 -0.70 7.79 -5.03
C THR A 91 -0.86 6.29 -5.23
N GLY A 92 -0.70 5.48 -4.17
CA GLY A 92 -0.87 4.04 -4.23
C GLY A 92 -2.29 3.63 -4.64
N THR A 93 -3.31 4.19 -4.00
CA THR A 93 -4.72 3.94 -4.36
C THR A 93 -5.04 4.40 -5.77
N TYR A 94 -4.58 5.59 -6.17
CA TYR A 94 -4.78 6.12 -7.51
C TYR A 94 -4.19 5.20 -8.61
N ILE A 95 -2.95 4.73 -8.41
CA ILE A 95 -2.28 3.80 -9.34
C ILE A 95 -3.06 2.49 -9.46
N ILE A 96 -3.58 1.96 -8.34
CA ILE A 96 -4.37 0.71 -8.34
C ILE A 96 -5.67 0.91 -9.11
N VAL A 97 -6.43 1.97 -8.82
CA VAL A 97 -7.72 2.25 -9.45
C VAL A 97 -7.56 2.46 -10.96
N ILE A 98 -6.59 3.28 -11.38
CA ILE A 98 -6.34 3.50 -12.82
C ILE A 98 -5.80 2.26 -13.50
N GLY A 99 -4.88 1.54 -12.86
CA GLY A 99 -4.36 0.28 -13.37
C GLY A 99 -5.48 -0.72 -13.61
N SER A 100 -6.38 -0.89 -12.64
CA SER A 100 -7.56 -1.75 -12.73
C SER A 100 -8.50 -1.32 -13.85
N LYS A 101 -8.86 -0.03 -13.91
CA LYS A 101 -9.75 0.50 -14.96
C LYS A 101 -9.17 0.27 -16.36
N LYS A 102 -7.91 0.64 -16.58
CA LYS A 102 -7.25 0.49 -17.89
C LYS A 102 -7.15 -0.97 -18.34
N THR A 103 -7.00 -1.90 -17.39
CA THR A 103 -7.00 -3.33 -17.69
C THR A 103 -8.40 -3.82 -18.05
N ALA A 104 -9.43 -3.40 -17.32
CA ALA A 104 -10.82 -3.73 -17.61
C ALA A 104 -11.26 -3.21 -19.00
N ASP A 105 -11.02 -1.93 -19.29
CA ASP A 105 -11.39 -1.30 -20.57
C ASP A 105 -10.74 -2.03 -21.77
N ARG A 106 -9.50 -2.47 -21.62
CA ARG A 106 -8.78 -3.21 -22.66
C ARG A 106 -9.29 -4.64 -22.83
N LEU A 107 -9.72 -5.28 -21.74
CA LEU A 107 -10.36 -6.60 -21.79
C LEU A 107 -11.71 -6.53 -22.49
N GLU A 108 -12.51 -5.51 -22.21
CA GLU A 108 -13.81 -5.29 -22.84
C GLU A 108 -13.68 -5.07 -24.35
N ASN A 109 -12.65 -4.35 -24.80
CA ASN A 109 -12.38 -4.13 -26.21
C ASN A 109 -11.91 -5.39 -26.97
N LEU A 110 -11.51 -6.45 -26.28
CA LEU A 110 -11.19 -7.74 -26.90
C LEU A 110 -12.38 -8.70 -26.97
N THR A 111 -13.42 -8.46 -26.16
CA THR A 111 -14.63 -9.30 -26.12
C THR A 111 -15.79 -8.72 -26.92
N LYS A 112 -15.63 -7.52 -27.49
CA LYS A 112 -16.51 -6.90 -28.49
C LYS A 112 -16.06 -7.26 -29.89
#